data_AF-C6PY80-F1
#
_entry.id   AF-C6PY80-F1
#
_cell.length_a   1.000
_cell.length_b   1.000
_cell.length_c   1.000
_cell.angle_alpha   90.00
_cell.angle_beta   90.00
_cell.angle_gamma   90.00
#
_symmetry.space_group_name_H-M   'P 1'
#
loop_
_entity.id
_entity.type
_entity.pdbx_description
1 polymer ?
#
loop_
_entity_poly.entity_id
_entity_poly.type
_entity_poly.pdbx_seq_one_letter_code
_entity_poly.pdbx_strand_id
1 'polypeptide(L)'
;MHPILFKFGPITIYSYGLMIAIGIISALLLSTYRAKKLGFNEDVIIDLGIYGIIGGFIGSKLLFWMVEFQNVIHDPKYIFETLTGGFVVYGGIMGGVLTGYVYCKKST
;
A
#
# COMPACT_ATOMS: atom_id res chain seq x y z
N MET A 1 -11.54 5.62 21.61
CA MET A 1 -10.39 5.42 20.68
C MET A 1 -9.56 6.68 20.70
N HIS A 2 -8.26 6.60 21.03
CA HIS A 2 -7.35 7.74 20.85
C HIS A 2 -6.79 7.68 19.42
N PRO A 3 -7.20 8.58 18.50
CA PRO A 3 -6.77 8.54 17.10
C PRO A 3 -5.31 8.98 16.93
N ILE A 4 -4.76 9.67 17.93
CA ILE A 4 -3.40 10.21 17.96
C ILE A 4 -2.65 9.49 19.08
N LEU A 5 -1.55 8.80 18.74
CA LEU A 5 -0.71 8.10 19.72
C LEU A 5 0.41 9.02 20.24
N PHE A 6 1.12 9.65 19.31
CA PHE A 6 2.25 10.52 19.61
C PHE A 6 2.19 11.75 18.72
N LYS A 7 2.43 12.91 19.31
CA LYS A 7 2.54 14.19 18.60
C LYS A 7 3.91 14.77 18.89
N PHE A 8 4.83 14.64 17.94
CA PHE A 8 6.14 15.28 18.00
C PHE A 8 6.11 16.52 17.11
N GLY A 9 5.69 17.65 17.67
CA GLY A 9 5.59 18.92 16.94
C GLY A 9 4.65 18.84 15.72
N PRO A 10 5.16 18.99 14.48
CA PRO A 10 4.34 18.91 13.26
C PRO A 10 3.98 17.47 12.84
N ILE A 11 4.65 16.45 13.39
CA ILE A 11 4.41 15.05 13.03
C ILE A 11 3.42 14.45 14.01
N THR A 12 2.23 14.11 13.49
CA THR A 12 1.18 13.42 14.25
C THR A 12 1.13 11.96 13.82
N ILE A 13 1.44 11.04 14.74
CA ILE A 13 1.34 9.61 14.49
C ILE A 13 -0.09 9.16 14.81
N TYR A 14 -0.81 8.81 13.76
CA TYR A 14 -2.15 8.26 13.87
C TYR A 14 -2.13 6.76 14.18
N SER A 15 -2.99 6.32 15.09
CA SER A 15 -3.09 4.93 15.52
C SER A 15 -3.38 3.97 14.37
N TYR A 16 -4.19 4.43 13.41
CA TYR A 16 -4.54 3.66 12.22
C TYR A 16 -3.32 3.39 11.32
N GLY A 17 -2.51 4.41 11.05
CA GLY A 17 -1.29 4.27 10.24
C GLY A 17 -0.26 3.35 10.91
N LEU A 18 -0.11 3.47 12.23
CA LEU A 18 0.75 2.56 12.99
C LEU A 18 0.27 1.10 12.88
N MET A 19 -1.03 0.88 12.96
CA MET A 19 -1.58 -0.48 12.85
C MET A 19 -1.41 -1.08 11.47
N ILE A 20 -1.55 -0.28 10.41
CA ILE A 20 -1.22 -0.72 9.05
C ILE A 20 0.25 -1.12 8.95
N ALA A 21 1.16 -0.28 9.45
CA ALA A 21 2.59 -0.56 9.40
C ALA A 21 2.95 -1.88 10.10
N ILE A 22 2.39 -2.10 11.30
CA ILE A 22 2.58 -3.36 12.04
C ILE A 22 2.01 -4.55 11.27
N GLY A 23 0.84 -4.40 10.64
CA GLY A 23 0.25 -5.45 9.81
C GLY A 23 1.14 -5.82 8.62
N ILE A 24 1.69 -4.83 7.92
CA ILE A 24 2.60 -5.02 6.79
C ILE A 24 3.88 -5.74 7.23
N ILE A 25 4.52 -5.26 8.31
CA ILE A 25 5.75 -5.86 8.84
C ILE A 25 5.49 -7.31 9.25
N SER A 26 4.37 -7.56 9.95
CA SER A 26 4.00 -8.90 10.39
C SER A 26 3.75 -9.84 9.20
N ALA A 27 3.10 -9.36 8.15
CA ALA A 27 2.87 -10.13 6.93
C ALA A 27 4.17 -10.47 6.20
N LEU A 28 5.10 -9.51 6.08
CA LEU A 28 6.43 -9.73 5.50
C LEU A 28 7.22 -10.77 6.30
N LEU A 29 7.35 -10.58 7.61
CA LEU A 29 8.10 -11.51 8.48
C LEU A 29 7.55 -12.94 8.40
N LEU A 30 6.22 -13.09 8.43
CA LEU A 30 5.56 -14.40 8.32
C LEU A 30 5.80 -15.03 6.94
N SER A 31 5.75 -14.22 5.88
CA SER A 31 5.96 -14.69 4.51
C SER A 31 7.41 -15.15 4.31
N THR A 32 8.39 -14.36 4.76
CA THR A 32 9.82 -14.73 4.72
C THR A 32 10.10 -15.97 5.55
N TYR A 33 9.55 -16.07 6.75
CA TYR A 33 9.68 -17.26 7.60
C TYR A 33 9.16 -18.53 6.91
N ARG A 34 7.99 -18.44 6.26
CA ARG A 34 7.42 -19.56 5.50
C ARG A 34 8.23 -19.89 4.26
N ALA A 35 8.72 -18.89 3.53
CA ALA A 35 9.53 -19.07 2.35
C ALA A 35 10.84 -19.81 2.67
N LYS A 36 11.53 -19.41 3.75
CA LYS A 36 12.71 -20.11 4.26
C LYS A 36 12.42 -21.58 4.55
N LYS A 37 11.29 -21.89 5.20
CA LYS A 37 10.88 -23.27 5.51
C LYS A 37 10.59 -24.10 4.25
N LEU A 38 10.16 -23.45 3.17
CA LEU A 38 9.84 -24.07 1.89
C LEU A 38 11.04 -24.10 0.92
N GLY A 39 12.19 -23.55 1.29
CA GLY A 39 13.39 -23.49 0.45
C GLY A 39 13.37 -22.39 -0.63
N PHE A 40 12.46 -21.42 -0.53
CA PHE A 40 12.43 -20.26 -1.42
C PHE A 40 13.45 -19.20 -1.00
N ASN A 41 13.92 -18.42 -1.98
CA ASN A 41 14.79 -17.27 -1.70
C ASN A 41 14.01 -16.17 -0.96
N GLU A 42 14.51 -15.78 0.20
CA GLU A 42 13.95 -14.74 1.07
C GLU A 42 13.92 -13.37 0.37
N ASP A 43 14.91 -13.08 -0.47
CA ASP A 43 15.03 -11.80 -1.19
C ASP A 43 13.85 -11.58 -2.14
N VAL A 44 13.43 -12.65 -2.84
CA VAL A 44 12.29 -12.61 -3.77
C VAL A 44 11.00 -12.26 -3.06
N ILE A 45 10.83 -12.71 -1.81
CA ILE A 45 9.63 -12.44 -1.01
C ILE A 45 9.63 -11.01 -0.48
N ILE A 46 10.80 -10.52 -0.05
CA ILE A 46 10.96 -9.14 0.40
C ILE A 46 10.70 -8.19 -0.77
N ASP A 47 11.30 -8.46 -1.93
CA ASP A 47 11.07 -7.70 -3.16
C ASP A 47 9.58 -7.69 -3.53
N LEU A 48 8.96 -8.88 -3.60
CA LEU A 48 7.53 -9.01 -3.91
C LEU A 48 6.67 -8.19 -2.95
N GLY A 49 6.98 -8.21 -1.66
CA GLY A 49 6.26 -7.42 -0.66
C GLY A 49 6.46 -5.91 -0.83
N ILE A 50 7.67 -5.44 -1.09
CA ILE A 50 7.96 -4.03 -1.36
C ILE A 50 7.22 -3.55 -2.63
N TYR A 51 7.35 -4.30 -3.73
CA TYR A 51 6.64 -3.99 -4.97
C TYR A 51 5.13 -4.05 -4.78
N GLY A 52 4.62 -5.02 -4.00
CA GLY A 52 3.22 -5.15 -3.66
C GLY A 52 2.67 -3.95 -2.89
N ILE A 53 3.42 -3.41 -1.92
CA ILE A 53 3.06 -2.20 -1.18
C ILE A 53 3.00 -1.00 -2.11
N ILE A 54 4.00 -0.82 -2.97
CA ILE A 54 4.04 0.27 -3.96
C ILE A 54 2.87 0.15 -4.93
N GLY A 55 2.63 -1.04 -5.47
CA GLY A 55 1.52 -1.33 -6.37
C GLY A 55 0.15 -1.09 -5.74
N GLY A 56 -0.02 -1.50 -4.48
CA GLY A 56 -1.24 -1.23 -3.73
C GLY A 56 -1.43 0.26 -3.46
N PHE A 57 -0.38 0.99 -3.10
CA PHE A 57 -0.49 2.43 -2.89
C PHE A 57 -0.92 3.16 -4.18
N ILE A 58 -0.26 2.85 -5.30
CA ILE A 58 -0.61 3.41 -6.62
C ILE A 58 -2.03 3.00 -7.03
N GLY A 59 -2.38 1.72 -6.93
CA GLY A 59 -3.71 1.22 -7.29
C GLY A 59 -4.82 1.84 -6.46
N SER A 60 -4.60 2.05 -5.16
CA SER A 60 -5.55 2.72 -4.28
C SER A 60 -5.81 4.17 -4.67
N LYS A 61 -4.79 4.85 -5.21
CA LYS A 61 -4.88 6.24 -5.67
C LYS A 61 -5.54 6.37 -7.02
N LEU A 62 -5.15 5.51 -7.97
CA LEU A 62 -5.75 5.47 -9.29
C LEU A 62 -7.25 5.18 -9.21
N LEU A 63 -7.66 4.21 -8.37
CA LEU A 63 -9.07 3.92 -8.17
C LEU A 63 -9.80 5.06 -7.46
N PHE A 64 -9.16 5.76 -6.53
CA PHE A 64 -9.73 6.96 -5.92
C PHE A 64 -10.06 8.03 -6.96
N TRP A 65 -9.14 8.35 -7.87
CA TRP A 65 -9.42 9.31 -8.94
C TRP A 65 -10.43 8.81 -9.97
N MET A 66 -10.52 7.50 -10.20
CA MET A 66 -11.58 6.93 -11.05
C MET A 66 -12.97 7.05 -10.41
N VAL A 67 -13.07 6.91 -9.09
CA VAL A 67 -14.34 7.11 -8.37
C VAL A 67 -14.71 8.60 -8.34
N GLU A 68 -13.74 9.46 -8.06
CA GLU A 68 -13.89 10.93 -8.03
C GLU A 68 -13.75 11.60 -9.41
N PHE A 69 -13.96 10.83 -10.49
CA PHE A 69 -13.65 11.27 -11.85
C PHE A 69 -14.39 12.54 -12.28
N GLN A 70 -15.62 12.74 -11.80
CA GLN A 70 -16.38 13.96 -12.06
C GLN A 70 -15.68 15.19 -11.46
N ASN A 71 -15.19 15.10 -10.23
CA ASN A 71 -14.47 16.18 -9.55
C ASN A 71 -13.11 16.47 -10.22
N VAL A 72 -12.44 15.42 -10.72
CA VAL A 72 -11.19 15.54 -11.48
C VAL A 72 -11.39 16.26 -12.82
N ILE A 73 -12.50 16.02 -13.52
CA ILE A 73 -12.81 16.71 -14.79
C ILE A 73 -13.14 18.19 -14.55
N HIS A 74 -13.90 18.48 -13.50
CA HIS A 74 -14.31 19.84 -13.19
C HIS A 74 -13.15 20.72 -12.72
N ASP A 75 -12.20 20.16 -11.97
CA ASP A 75 -10.98 20.85 -11.58
C ASP A 75 -9.75 19.93 -11.63
N PRO A 76 -8.87 20.08 -12.64
CA PRO A 76 -7.62 19.32 -12.72
C PRO A 76 -6.69 19.53 -11.52
N LYS A 77 -6.83 20.63 -10.76
CA LYS A 77 -6.05 20.87 -9.53
C LYS A 77 -6.44 19.92 -8.40
N TYR A 78 -7.63 19.32 -8.46
CA TYR A 78 -8.13 18.34 -7.50
C TYR A 78 -7.17 17.15 -7.34
N ILE A 79 -6.45 16.75 -8.40
CA ILE A 79 -5.44 15.69 -8.36
C ILE A 79 -4.29 16.06 -7.41
N PHE A 80 -3.81 17.31 -7.47
CA PHE A 80 -2.70 17.78 -6.65
C PHE A 80 -3.13 18.04 -5.20
N GLU A 81 -4.35 18.54 -5.00
CA GLU A 81 -4.89 18.77 -3.65
C GLU A 81 -5.17 17.46 -2.92
N THR A 82 -5.68 16.47 -3.64
CA THR A 82 -5.90 15.14 -3.09
C THR A 82 -4.62 14.33 -3.02
N LEU A 83 -3.43 14.78 -3.42
CA LEU A 83 -2.25 13.92 -3.39
C LEU A 83 -1.95 13.38 -1.97
N THR A 84 -2.15 14.21 -0.96
CA THR A 84 -1.90 13.91 0.46
C THR A 84 -3.05 13.20 1.16
N GLY A 85 -4.23 13.05 0.53
CA GLY A 85 -5.42 12.49 1.16
C GLY A 85 -6.33 11.71 0.19
N GLY A 86 -7.15 10.80 0.71
CA GLY A 86 -8.05 10.01 -0.14
C GLY A 86 -7.37 8.80 -0.78
N PHE A 87 -7.84 7.61 -0.38
CA PHE A 87 -7.37 6.31 -0.85
C PHE A 87 -8.56 5.36 -0.86
N VAL A 88 -8.70 4.57 -1.93
CA VAL A 88 -9.72 3.51 -1.99
C VAL A 88 -9.07 2.16 -1.74
N VAL A 89 -9.48 1.49 -0.66
CA VAL A 89 -8.91 0.20 -0.22
C VAL A 89 -8.98 -0.85 -1.33
N TYR A 90 -10.10 -0.92 -2.06
CA TYR A 90 -10.27 -1.86 -3.17
C TYR A 90 -9.20 -1.71 -4.25
N GLY A 91 -8.82 -0.46 -4.56
CA GLY A 91 -7.76 -0.19 -5.53
C GLY A 91 -6.41 -0.67 -5.03
N GLY A 92 -6.17 -0.63 -3.72
CA GLY A 92 -4.95 -1.15 -3.12
C GLY A 92 -4.86 -2.67 -3.15
N ILE A 93 -5.97 -3.36 -2.91
CA ILE A 93 -6.02 -4.82 -3.03
C ILE A 93 -5.76 -5.23 -4.49
N MET A 94 -6.47 -4.61 -5.45
CA MET A 94 -6.28 -4.91 -6.87
C MET A 94 -4.85 -4.59 -7.34
N GLY A 95 -4.31 -3.43 -6.95
CA GLY A 95 -2.95 -3.01 -7.30
C GLY A 95 -1.88 -3.95 -6.73
N GLY A 96 -2.02 -4.36 -5.47
CA GLY A 96 -1.08 -5.30 -4.84
C GLY A 96 -1.10 -6.68 -5.51
N VAL A 97 -2.30 -7.20 -5.80
CA VAL A 97 -2.46 -8.50 -6.50
C VAL A 97 -1.89 -8.44 -7.91
N LEU A 98 -2.19 -7.36 -8.66
CA LEU A 98 -1.69 -7.17 -10.02
C LEU A 98 -0.16 -7.11 -10.02
N THR A 99 0.46 -6.36 -9.11
CA THR A 99 1.91 -6.29 -9.01
C THR A 99 2.51 -7.65 -8.66
N GLY A 100 1.90 -8.39 -7.75
CA GLY A 100 2.37 -9.74 -7.42
C GLY A 100 2.30 -10.69 -8.62
N TYR A 101 1.19 -10.65 -9.38
CA TYR A 101 1.06 -11.43 -10.61
C TYR A 101 2.13 -11.08 -11.65
N VAL A 102 2.37 -9.78 -11.90
CA VAL A 102 3.38 -9.32 -12.85
C VAL A 102 4.79 -9.70 -12.40
N TYR A 103 5.10 -9.56 -11.10
CA TYR A 103 6.40 -9.93 -10.54
C TYR A 103 6.67 -11.43 -10.69
N CYS A 104 5.71 -12.29 -10.33
CA CYS A 104 5.82 -13.74 -10.49
C CYS A 104 6.01 -14.15 -11.96
N LYS A 105 5.29 -13.51 -12.88
CA LYS A 105 5.42 -13.78 -14.32
C LYS A 105 6.79 -13.38 -14.87
N LYS A 106 7.42 -12.35 -14.30
CA LYS A 106 8.76 -11.89 -14.73
C LYS A 106 9.90 -12.69 -14.09
N SER A 107 9.66 -13.26 -12.91
CA SER A 107 10.64 -14.04 -12.16
C SER A 107 10.66 -15.54 -12.52
N THR A 108 9.72 -16.00 -13.36
CA THR A 108 9.69 -17.36 -13.93
C THR A 108 10.33 -17.36 -15.31
#